data_AF-D6PK32-F1
#
_entry.id   AF-D6PK32-F1
#
_cell.length_a   1.000
_cell.length_b   1.000
_cell.length_c   1.000
_cell.angle_alpha   90.00
_cell.angle_beta   90.00
_cell.angle_gamma   90.00
#
_symmetry.space_group_name_H-M   'P 1'
#
loop_
_entity.id
_entity.type
_entity.pdbx_description
1 polymer ?
#
loop_
_entity_poly.entity_id
_entity_poly.type
_entity_poly.pdbx_seq_one_letter_code
_entity_poly.pdbx_strand_id
1 'polypeptide(L)'
;MKSKLVVVLLFIIACTSAAPNSEESLTQNIQEEVTTTTSTFIDEPDVYVMLLWHQHQPYYPKDQDGHFSKPWVRLHATKDYLDMVELVQEHEGLRVTFNLTPTLITQLKELEDGVEDIYWVHTEIEATRLLDSQKTFIRNRFFDISSRTINKSPRYLELKNLRQFPEDWTDNDYLDLQVLFNLGWTDPKYLSESPLNLIASKDSDFTEKDKETILEVHKEIINKVIPAHLKAYEENHIELITTPYAHPILPLIHNSNLGKVGDTQSSFPENNYKYPEDAQIHVTKGKEVFENTFGFSPNGMWPGEGAVAQDILQYFNNENISWIASGEQPLSKSLDVRFQRWVGECLQNQIYFIDHGIPN
;
A
#
# COMPACT_ATOMS: atom_id res chain seq x y z
N MET A 1 47.12 16.88 -4.51
CA MET A 1 47.74 15.63 -4.02
C MET A 1 48.18 15.82 -2.57
N LYS A 2 47.37 15.37 -1.63
CA LYS A 2 47.75 15.16 -0.22
C LYS A 2 47.26 13.77 0.15
N SER A 3 48.22 12.91 0.45
CA SER A 3 48.05 11.49 0.76
C SER A 3 47.29 11.33 2.09
N LYS A 4 46.29 10.44 2.09
CA LYS A 4 45.60 9.98 3.28
C LYS A 4 46.55 9.11 4.11
N LEU A 5 46.57 9.32 5.42
CA LEU A 5 47.18 8.42 6.41
C LEU A 5 46.02 7.75 7.14
N VAL A 6 45.81 6.46 6.90
CA VAL A 6 44.92 5.61 7.70
C VAL A 6 45.83 4.67 8.47
N VAL A 7 45.78 4.77 9.80
CA VAL A 7 46.51 3.91 10.73
C VAL A 7 45.70 2.64 10.92
N VAL A 8 46.27 1.49 10.56
CA VAL A 8 45.76 0.16 10.90
C VAL A 8 46.62 -0.36 12.06
N LEU A 9 46.02 -0.58 13.22
CA LEU A 9 46.68 -1.30 14.32
C LEU A 9 46.48 -2.81 14.12
N LEU A 10 47.55 -3.51 13.76
CA LEU A 10 47.66 -4.96 13.89
C LEU A 10 48.31 -5.29 15.24
N PHE A 11 47.63 -6.06 16.09
CA PHE A 11 48.26 -6.72 17.23
C PHE A 11 48.81 -8.09 16.78
N ILE A 12 50.14 -8.20 16.71
CA ILE A 12 50.85 -9.48 16.61
C ILE A 12 51.45 -9.74 17.99
N ILE A 13 50.94 -10.76 18.69
CA ILE A 13 51.61 -11.30 19.88
C ILE A 13 52.43 -12.50 19.43
N ALA A 14 53.74 -12.29 19.34
CA ALA A 14 54.72 -13.35 19.29
C ALA A 14 55.18 -13.66 20.71
N CYS A 15 54.93 -14.87 21.20
CA CYS A 15 55.57 -15.39 22.40
C CYS A 15 56.61 -16.44 22.01
N THR A 16 57.80 -16.25 22.56
CA THR A 16 59.04 -16.98 22.31
C THR A 16 59.09 -18.33 23.04
N SER A 17 59.86 -19.23 22.44
CA SER A 17 60.15 -20.62 22.85
C SER A 17 61.10 -20.76 24.04
N ALA A 18 60.87 -21.78 24.89
CA ALA A 18 61.92 -22.64 25.44
C ALA A 18 61.30 -23.92 26.08
N ALA A 19 61.89 -25.09 25.81
CA ALA A 19 61.58 -26.42 26.36
C ALA A 19 62.77 -26.91 27.24
N PRO A 20 62.83 -28.16 27.75
CA PRO A 20 61.79 -29.14 28.10
C PRO A 20 61.91 -29.61 29.58
N ASN A 21 60.93 -30.36 30.10
CA ASN A 21 61.21 -31.46 31.04
C ASN A 21 60.03 -32.45 31.12
N SER A 22 60.43 -33.70 31.26
CA SER A 22 59.70 -34.97 31.18
C SER A 22 58.73 -35.22 32.33
N GLU A 23 57.58 -35.84 32.03
CA GLU A 23 56.94 -36.86 32.88
C GLU A 23 55.87 -37.64 32.09
N GLU A 24 55.90 -38.96 32.18
CA GLU A 24 54.93 -39.90 31.60
C GLU A 24 53.60 -39.87 32.37
N SER A 25 52.45 -40.01 31.69
CA SER A 25 51.33 -40.88 32.12
C SER A 25 50.03 -40.67 31.31
N LEU A 26 49.65 -41.75 30.61
CA LEU A 26 48.31 -42.33 30.40
C LEU A 26 47.13 -41.52 29.83
N THR A 27 46.49 -42.16 28.82
CA THR A 27 45.06 -42.14 28.45
C THR A 27 44.54 -40.81 27.89
N GLN A 28 43.93 -40.69 26.70
CA GLN A 28 42.79 -41.43 26.15
C GLN A 28 42.62 -41.04 24.67
N ASN A 29 42.19 -41.96 23.81
CA ASN A 29 41.76 -41.65 22.44
C ASN A 29 40.47 -40.82 22.51
N ILE A 30 40.55 -39.53 22.19
CA ILE A 30 39.39 -38.72 21.81
C ILE A 30 39.65 -38.32 20.36
N GLN A 31 38.95 -38.98 19.44
CA GLN A 31 38.78 -38.45 18.10
C GLN A 31 37.94 -37.19 18.24
N GLU A 32 38.57 -36.02 18.12
CA GLU A 32 37.84 -34.78 17.85
C GLU A 32 37.25 -34.90 16.45
N GLU A 33 35.95 -35.19 16.40
CA GLU A 33 35.14 -35.04 15.20
C GLU A 33 35.05 -33.55 14.91
N VAL A 34 35.97 -33.06 14.07
CA VAL A 34 35.95 -31.69 13.54
C VAL A 34 34.70 -31.56 12.68
N THR A 35 33.60 -31.18 13.33
CA THR A 35 32.38 -30.77 12.66
C THR A 35 32.73 -29.48 11.95
N THR A 36 33.06 -29.60 10.67
CA THR A 36 33.32 -28.46 9.81
C THR A 36 31.98 -27.80 9.59
N THR A 37 31.65 -26.82 10.42
CA THR A 37 30.56 -25.89 10.16
C THR A 37 30.94 -25.15 8.88
N THR A 38 30.41 -25.61 7.76
CA THR A 38 30.37 -24.85 6.52
C THR A 38 29.56 -23.59 6.80
N SER A 39 30.26 -22.54 7.21
CA SER A 39 29.78 -21.17 7.15
C SER A 39 29.54 -20.88 5.67
N THR A 40 28.29 -21.03 5.25
CA THR A 40 27.82 -20.49 3.98
C THR A 40 28.00 -18.98 4.07
N PHE A 41 29.07 -18.48 3.45
CA PHE A 41 29.21 -17.05 3.16
C PHE A 41 28.04 -16.69 2.24
N ILE A 42 26.99 -16.12 2.83
CA ILE A 42 25.95 -15.44 2.06
C ILE A 42 26.64 -14.18 1.55
N ASP A 43 26.80 -14.08 0.23
CA ASP A 43 27.30 -12.86 -0.42
C ASP A 43 26.25 -11.78 -0.20
N GLU A 44 26.50 -10.86 0.72
CA GLU A 44 25.56 -9.77 1.00
C GLU A 44 25.48 -8.85 -0.24
N PRO A 45 24.27 -8.47 -0.67
CA PRO A 45 24.13 -7.59 -1.82
C PRO A 45 24.71 -6.20 -1.52
N ASP A 46 25.36 -5.60 -2.52
CA ASP A 46 25.89 -4.23 -2.43
C ASP A 46 24.80 -3.19 -2.12
N VAL A 47 23.54 -3.48 -2.47
CA VAL A 47 22.38 -2.61 -2.27
C VAL A 47 21.16 -3.44 -1.92
N TYR A 48 20.50 -3.07 -0.82
CA TYR A 48 19.14 -3.52 -0.51
C TYR A 48 18.14 -2.54 -1.13
N VAL A 49 17.05 -3.04 -1.69
CA VAL A 49 15.96 -2.20 -2.22
C VAL A 49 14.66 -2.62 -1.54
N MET A 50 14.00 -1.66 -0.88
CA MET A 50 12.67 -1.85 -0.30
C MET A 50 11.64 -1.15 -1.19
N LEU A 51 10.77 -1.95 -1.81
CA LEU A 51 9.59 -1.44 -2.50
C LEU A 51 8.41 -1.44 -1.51
N LEU A 52 7.80 -0.29 -1.31
CA LEU A 52 6.64 -0.12 -0.43
C LEU A 52 5.47 0.46 -1.21
N TRP A 53 4.37 -0.27 -1.28
CA TRP A 53 3.13 0.19 -1.87
C TRP A 53 2.12 0.60 -0.81
N HIS A 54 1.73 1.87 -0.86
CA HIS A 54 0.79 2.46 0.08
C HIS A 54 -0.63 2.48 -0.51
N GLN A 55 -1.41 1.44 -0.18
CA GLN A 55 -2.81 1.33 -0.57
C GLN A 55 -3.70 2.08 0.42
N HIS A 56 -4.21 3.23 -0.02
CA HIS A 56 -5.03 4.11 0.80
C HIS A 56 -6.31 4.53 0.08
N GLN A 57 -7.39 4.52 0.85
CA GLN A 57 -8.61 5.28 0.56
C GLN A 57 -9.08 5.98 1.84
N PRO A 58 -9.59 7.22 1.75
CA PRO A 58 -10.31 7.82 2.87
C PRO A 58 -11.57 7.01 3.18
N TYR A 59 -12.13 7.21 4.37
CA TYR A 59 -13.45 6.68 4.67
C TYR A 59 -14.51 7.44 3.88
N TYR A 60 -15.23 6.73 3.01
CA TYR A 60 -16.37 7.30 2.30
C TYR A 60 -17.61 7.15 3.18
N PRO A 61 -18.30 8.24 3.53
CA PRO A 61 -19.51 8.14 4.33
C PRO A 61 -20.60 7.40 3.55
N LYS A 62 -21.39 6.59 4.27
CA LYS A 62 -22.60 5.97 3.75
C LYS A 62 -23.75 6.97 3.72
N ASP A 63 -24.63 6.86 2.73
CA ASP A 63 -25.86 7.64 2.67
C ASP A 63 -26.94 7.10 3.62
N GLN A 64 -28.15 7.69 3.55
CA GLN A 64 -29.28 7.30 4.40
C GLN A 64 -29.76 5.85 4.16
N ASP A 65 -29.49 5.30 2.97
CA ASP A 65 -29.89 3.97 2.55
C ASP A 65 -28.77 2.94 2.82
N GLY A 66 -27.62 3.41 3.33
CA GLY A 66 -26.49 2.58 3.75
C GLY A 66 -25.44 2.37 2.66
N HIS A 67 -25.51 3.08 1.54
CA HIS A 67 -24.56 2.91 0.44
C HIS A 67 -23.37 3.86 0.55
N PHE A 68 -22.17 3.37 0.25
CA PHE A 68 -20.98 4.23 0.21
C PHE A 68 -21.15 5.36 -0.83
N SER A 69 -20.90 6.60 -0.41
CA SER A 69 -21.04 7.78 -1.27
C SER A 69 -20.06 7.85 -2.44
N LYS A 70 -19.03 7.00 -2.44
CA LYS A 70 -18.03 6.89 -3.50
C LYS A 70 -17.67 5.42 -3.77
N PRO A 71 -17.28 5.11 -5.03
CA PRO A 71 -17.06 3.74 -5.46
C PRO A 71 -15.58 3.31 -5.35
N TRP A 72 -14.71 4.21 -4.89
CA TRP A 72 -13.26 4.08 -5.12
C TRP A 72 -12.64 2.86 -4.44
N VAL A 73 -13.12 2.46 -3.26
CA VAL A 73 -12.66 1.21 -2.63
C VAL A 73 -12.94 0.02 -3.53
N ARG A 74 -14.18 -0.13 -4.03
CA ARG A 74 -14.54 -1.20 -4.95
C ARG A 74 -13.76 -1.11 -6.26
N LEU A 75 -13.75 0.05 -6.91
CA LEU A 75 -13.18 0.17 -8.25
C LEU A 75 -11.66 -0.02 -8.26
N HIS A 76 -10.97 0.35 -7.18
CA HIS A 76 -9.55 0.03 -7.02
C HIS A 76 -9.34 -1.42 -6.58
N ALA A 77 -10.26 -2.03 -5.84
CA ALA A 77 -10.20 -3.48 -5.56
C ALA A 77 -10.23 -4.31 -6.85
N THR A 78 -11.09 -3.94 -7.80
CA THR A 78 -11.24 -4.64 -9.08
C THR A 78 -10.15 -4.36 -10.10
N LYS A 79 -9.25 -3.43 -9.78
CA LYS A 79 -8.26 -2.92 -10.72
C LYS A 79 -6.81 -3.01 -10.24
N ASP A 80 -6.54 -2.68 -9.00
CA ASP A 80 -5.17 -2.41 -8.52
C ASP A 80 -4.81 -3.20 -7.24
N TYR A 81 -5.77 -3.60 -6.39
CA TYR A 81 -5.40 -4.22 -5.11
C TYR A 81 -5.06 -5.70 -5.24
N LEU A 82 -5.87 -6.47 -5.95
CA LEU A 82 -5.66 -7.92 -6.07
C LEU A 82 -4.57 -8.27 -7.07
N ASP A 83 -4.54 -7.62 -8.23
CA ASP A 83 -3.56 -7.89 -9.29
C ASP A 83 -2.12 -7.63 -8.81
N MET A 84 -1.89 -6.55 -8.06
CA MET A 84 -0.56 -6.17 -7.58
C MET A 84 0.04 -7.22 -6.65
N VAL A 85 -0.75 -7.80 -5.75
CA VAL A 85 -0.26 -8.83 -4.83
C VAL A 85 -0.06 -10.17 -5.52
N GLU A 86 -0.98 -10.54 -6.43
CA GLU A 86 -0.83 -11.75 -7.23
C GLU A 86 0.42 -11.68 -8.13
N LEU A 87 0.69 -10.52 -8.74
CA LEU A 87 1.87 -10.31 -9.57
C LEU A 87 3.18 -10.51 -8.81
N VAL A 88 3.25 -10.11 -7.53
CA VAL A 88 4.45 -10.36 -6.71
C VAL A 88 4.68 -11.85 -6.52
N GLN A 89 3.64 -12.64 -6.31
CA GLN A 89 3.75 -14.09 -6.14
C GLN A 89 4.26 -14.80 -7.41
N GLU A 90 4.11 -14.18 -8.59
CA GLU A 90 4.64 -14.69 -9.86
C GLU A 90 6.17 -14.49 -10.01
N HIS A 91 6.80 -13.68 -9.15
CA HIS A 91 8.22 -13.35 -9.23
C HIS A 91 9.04 -13.93 -8.07
N GLU A 92 9.72 -15.04 -8.33
CA GLU A 92 10.59 -15.69 -7.34
C GLU A 92 11.70 -14.76 -6.83
N GLY A 93 11.88 -14.71 -5.51
CA GLY A 93 12.90 -13.89 -4.86
C GLY A 93 12.54 -12.41 -4.70
N LEU A 94 11.47 -11.93 -5.34
CA LEU A 94 10.94 -10.58 -5.10
C LEU A 94 10.26 -10.53 -3.73
N ARG A 95 10.61 -9.51 -2.94
CA ARG A 95 9.92 -9.18 -1.69
C ARG A 95 9.54 -7.72 -1.69
N VAL A 96 8.30 -7.42 -1.34
CA VAL A 96 7.78 -6.05 -1.27
C VAL A 96 6.97 -5.87 0.01
N THR A 97 6.81 -4.62 0.43
CA THR A 97 5.96 -4.26 1.56
C THR A 97 4.67 -3.65 1.04
N PHE A 98 3.52 -4.18 1.48
CA PHE A 98 2.22 -3.57 1.26
C PHE A 98 1.73 -2.91 2.54
N ASN A 99 1.35 -1.64 2.44
CA ASN A 99 0.61 -0.95 3.48
C ASN A 99 -0.86 -0.87 3.10
N LEU A 100 -1.73 -1.49 3.90
CA LEU A 100 -3.18 -1.32 3.78
C LEU A 100 -3.68 -0.44 4.92
N THR A 101 -4.27 0.71 4.57
CA THR A 101 -4.79 1.63 5.59
C THR A 101 -6.02 1.05 6.30
N PRO A 102 -6.22 1.33 7.60
CA PRO A 102 -7.37 0.79 8.35
C PRO A 102 -8.72 1.18 7.75
N THR A 103 -8.87 2.42 7.26
CA THR A 103 -10.10 2.85 6.57
C THR A 103 -10.36 2.08 5.29
N LEU A 104 -9.31 1.67 4.56
CA LEU A 104 -9.45 0.82 3.39
C LEU A 104 -9.91 -0.58 3.80
N ILE A 105 -9.24 -1.19 4.79
CA ILE A 105 -9.57 -2.53 5.29
C ILE A 105 -11.02 -2.60 5.76
N THR A 106 -11.47 -1.64 6.58
CA THR A 106 -12.86 -1.60 7.08
C THR A 106 -13.85 -1.56 5.92
N GLN A 107 -13.63 -0.71 4.92
CA GLN A 107 -14.56 -0.59 3.79
C GLN A 107 -14.53 -1.82 2.87
N LEU A 108 -13.38 -2.48 2.70
CA LEU A 108 -13.30 -3.76 1.98
C LEU A 108 -14.17 -4.82 2.67
N LYS A 109 -14.05 -4.97 3.99
CA LYS A 109 -14.87 -5.92 4.76
C LYS A 109 -16.36 -5.61 4.68
N GLU A 110 -16.74 -4.33 4.71
CA GLU A 110 -18.15 -3.94 4.52
C GLU A 110 -18.66 -4.28 3.12
N LEU A 111 -17.84 -4.13 2.07
CA LEU A 111 -18.18 -4.56 0.71
C LEU A 111 -18.30 -6.09 0.61
N GLU A 112 -17.43 -6.85 1.27
CA GLU A 112 -17.51 -8.32 1.37
C GLU A 112 -18.83 -8.76 2.03
N ASP A 113 -19.27 -8.02 3.07
CA ASP A 113 -20.55 -8.21 3.76
C ASP A 113 -21.77 -7.77 2.94
N GLY A 114 -21.57 -7.24 1.73
CA GLY A 114 -22.62 -6.89 0.78
C GLY A 114 -23.10 -5.44 0.87
N VAL A 115 -22.37 -4.55 1.54
CA VAL A 115 -22.59 -3.11 1.38
C VAL A 115 -22.20 -2.70 -0.04
N GLU A 116 -22.99 -1.82 -0.64
CA GLU A 116 -22.77 -1.34 -2.00
C GLU A 116 -22.35 0.13 -1.99
N ASP A 117 -21.65 0.56 -3.03
CA ASP A 117 -21.49 1.99 -3.31
C ASP A 117 -22.58 2.51 -4.24
N ILE A 118 -22.79 3.82 -4.22
CA ILE A 118 -23.84 4.45 -5.01
C ILE A 118 -23.70 4.22 -6.53
N TYR A 119 -22.50 3.94 -7.06
CA TYR A 119 -22.32 3.63 -8.48
C TYR A 119 -22.75 2.19 -8.78
N TRP A 120 -22.53 1.25 -7.86
CA TRP A 120 -23.08 -0.11 -7.94
C TRP A 120 -24.60 -0.09 -8.00
N VAL A 121 -25.24 0.60 -7.05
CA VAL A 121 -26.72 0.73 -7.01
C VAL A 121 -27.27 1.29 -8.33
N HIS A 122 -26.63 2.34 -8.87
CA HIS A 122 -27.03 2.90 -10.16
C HIS A 122 -26.69 2.02 -11.35
N THR A 123 -25.72 1.10 -11.21
CA THR A 123 -25.43 0.10 -12.23
C THR A 123 -26.55 -0.94 -12.24
N GLU A 124 -26.98 -1.48 -11.10
CA GLU A 124 -27.94 -2.58 -11.05
C GLU A 124 -29.32 -2.28 -11.65
N ILE A 125 -29.77 -1.03 -11.60
CA ILE A 125 -31.09 -0.65 -12.12
C ILE A 125 -31.15 -0.94 -13.63
N GLU A 126 -32.17 -1.71 -14.05
CA GLU A 126 -32.49 -1.93 -15.46
C GLU A 126 -32.61 -0.60 -16.21
N ALA A 127 -31.96 -0.47 -17.37
CA ALA A 127 -31.86 0.81 -18.05
C ALA A 127 -33.23 1.39 -18.45
N THR A 128 -34.18 0.51 -18.77
CA THR A 128 -35.58 0.85 -19.09
C THR A 128 -36.40 1.34 -17.89
N ARG A 129 -35.89 1.17 -16.66
CA ARG A 129 -36.56 1.57 -15.41
C ARG A 129 -35.89 2.75 -14.72
N LEU A 130 -34.84 3.31 -15.31
CA LEU A 130 -34.13 4.46 -14.74
C LEU A 130 -35.04 5.69 -14.68
N LEU A 131 -35.10 6.30 -13.50
CA LEU A 131 -35.70 7.61 -13.28
C LEU A 131 -34.78 8.72 -13.82
N ASP A 132 -35.33 9.90 -14.11
CA ASP A 132 -34.56 11.04 -14.64
C ASP A 132 -33.38 11.46 -13.76
N SER A 133 -33.53 11.36 -12.44
CA SER A 133 -32.46 11.63 -11.49
C SER A 133 -31.32 10.62 -11.60
N GLN A 134 -31.64 9.34 -11.76
CA GLN A 134 -30.67 8.24 -11.93
C GLN A 134 -29.98 8.32 -13.30
N LYS A 135 -30.74 8.61 -14.38
CA LYS A 135 -30.19 8.90 -15.71
C LYS A 135 -29.18 10.05 -15.64
N THR A 136 -29.52 11.12 -14.92
CA THR A 136 -28.63 12.27 -14.71
C THR A 136 -27.39 11.91 -13.90
N PHE A 137 -27.54 11.10 -12.85
CA PHE A 137 -26.40 10.60 -12.09
C PHE A 137 -25.44 9.80 -12.99
N ILE A 138 -25.96 8.83 -13.75
CA ILE A 138 -25.17 7.97 -14.62
C ILE A 138 -24.41 8.80 -15.67
N ARG A 139 -25.09 9.70 -16.41
CA ARG A 139 -24.42 10.57 -17.40
C ARG A 139 -23.32 11.44 -16.81
N ASN A 140 -23.48 11.89 -15.57
CA ASN A 140 -22.49 12.76 -14.94
C ASN A 140 -21.31 12.01 -14.35
N ARG A 141 -21.54 10.80 -13.83
CA ARG A 141 -20.60 10.08 -12.96
C ARG A 141 -19.92 8.89 -13.62
N PHE A 142 -20.56 8.23 -14.59
CA PHE A 142 -20.01 7.06 -15.26
C PHE A 142 -18.96 7.42 -16.33
N PHE A 143 -18.44 8.65 -16.28
CA PHE A 143 -17.22 9.07 -16.97
C PHE A 143 -16.11 9.47 -16.00
N ASP A 144 -16.29 9.23 -14.70
CA ASP A 144 -15.27 9.41 -13.66
C ASP A 144 -14.20 8.31 -13.79
N ILE A 145 -13.50 8.33 -14.91
CA ILE A 145 -12.45 7.41 -15.31
C ILE A 145 -11.51 8.14 -16.28
N SER A 146 -10.28 7.66 -16.42
CA SER A 146 -9.30 8.30 -17.29
C SER A 146 -9.77 8.37 -18.75
N SER A 147 -9.52 9.51 -19.41
CA SER A 147 -9.77 9.63 -20.86
C SER A 147 -9.00 8.60 -21.68
N ARG A 148 -7.84 8.12 -21.19
CA ARG A 148 -7.09 7.03 -21.83
C ARG A 148 -7.92 5.75 -21.88
N THR A 149 -8.66 5.42 -20.83
CA THR A 149 -9.53 4.24 -20.81
C THR A 149 -10.70 4.43 -21.77
N ILE A 150 -11.38 5.57 -21.71
CA ILE A 150 -12.53 5.87 -22.57
C ILE A 150 -12.13 5.77 -24.05
N ASN A 151 -10.99 6.33 -24.42
CA ASN A 151 -10.52 6.37 -25.81
C ASN A 151 -10.14 4.98 -26.38
N LYS A 152 -10.11 3.92 -25.57
CA LYS A 152 -9.90 2.53 -26.05
C LYS A 152 -11.18 1.91 -26.61
N SER A 153 -12.35 2.40 -26.23
CA SER A 153 -13.65 1.90 -26.67
C SER A 153 -14.33 2.93 -27.57
N PRO A 154 -14.58 2.61 -28.85
CA PRO A 154 -15.34 3.46 -29.76
C PRO A 154 -16.69 3.86 -29.18
N ARG A 155 -17.45 2.89 -28.64
CA ARG A 155 -18.76 3.16 -28.03
C ARG A 155 -18.67 4.05 -26.80
N TYR A 156 -17.69 3.84 -25.92
CA TYR A 156 -17.56 4.68 -24.73
C TYR A 156 -17.21 6.13 -25.08
N LEU A 157 -16.38 6.33 -26.12
CA LEU A 157 -16.06 7.66 -26.64
C LEU A 157 -17.29 8.34 -27.28
N GLU A 158 -18.10 7.58 -28.02
CA GLU A 158 -19.38 8.06 -28.58
C GLU A 158 -20.29 8.58 -27.46
N LEU A 159 -20.54 7.77 -26.43
CA LEU A 159 -21.39 8.14 -25.28
C LEU A 159 -20.84 9.36 -24.54
N LYS A 160 -19.51 9.50 -24.42
CA LYS A 160 -18.89 10.69 -23.82
C LYS A 160 -19.19 11.97 -24.61
N ASN A 161 -19.22 11.89 -25.94
CA ASN A 161 -19.55 13.01 -26.80
C ASN A 161 -21.06 13.31 -26.76
N LEU A 162 -21.90 12.28 -26.72
CA LEU A 162 -23.36 12.40 -26.61
C LEU A 162 -23.82 12.98 -25.26
N ARG A 163 -22.98 12.93 -24.23
CA ARG A 163 -23.29 13.41 -22.87
C ARG A 163 -23.89 14.83 -22.81
N GLN A 164 -23.55 15.70 -23.77
CA GLN A 164 -24.04 17.09 -23.82
C GLN A 164 -25.47 17.23 -24.35
N PHE A 165 -26.06 16.16 -24.89
CA PHE A 165 -27.38 16.14 -25.51
C PHE A 165 -28.29 15.09 -24.83
N PRO A 166 -28.70 15.29 -23.56
CA PRO A 166 -29.48 14.29 -22.80
C PRO A 166 -30.75 13.79 -23.50
N GLU A 167 -31.37 14.61 -24.33
CA GLU A 167 -32.56 14.34 -25.13
C GLU A 167 -32.35 13.26 -26.19
N ASP A 168 -31.11 13.07 -26.64
CA ASP A 168 -30.75 12.10 -27.68
C ASP A 168 -30.39 10.72 -27.09
N TRP A 169 -30.38 10.58 -25.75
CA TRP A 169 -30.06 9.32 -25.08
C TRP A 169 -31.23 8.35 -25.10
N THR A 170 -30.95 7.13 -25.54
CA THR A 170 -31.84 5.96 -25.45
C THR A 170 -31.57 5.16 -24.18
N ASP A 171 -32.46 4.25 -23.82
CA ASP A 171 -32.22 3.35 -22.69
C ASP A 171 -30.99 2.44 -22.93
N ASN A 172 -30.73 2.02 -24.17
CA ASN A 172 -29.53 1.25 -24.52
C ASN A 172 -28.23 2.05 -24.28
N ASP A 173 -28.24 3.36 -24.49
CA ASP A 173 -27.06 4.20 -24.21
C ASP A 173 -26.70 4.19 -22.71
N TYR A 174 -27.70 4.12 -21.83
CA TYR A 174 -27.46 3.98 -20.38
C TYR A 174 -26.94 2.59 -20.03
N LEU A 175 -27.51 1.54 -20.63
CA LEU A 175 -27.05 0.17 -20.39
C LEU A 175 -25.59 0.00 -20.82
N ASP A 176 -25.25 0.49 -22.01
CA ASP A 176 -23.89 0.45 -22.50
C ASP A 176 -22.94 1.25 -21.60
N LEU A 177 -23.34 2.45 -21.14
CA LEU A 177 -22.53 3.25 -20.24
C LEU A 177 -22.33 2.57 -18.87
N GLN A 178 -23.36 1.95 -18.30
CA GLN A 178 -23.27 1.18 -17.06
C GLN A 178 -22.24 0.06 -17.17
N VAL A 179 -22.27 -0.68 -18.28
CA VAL A 179 -21.34 -1.79 -18.54
C VAL A 179 -19.92 -1.30 -18.80
N LEU A 180 -19.75 -0.34 -19.72
CA LEU A 180 -18.42 0.17 -20.12
C LEU A 180 -17.67 0.83 -18.96
N PHE A 181 -18.37 1.51 -18.05
CA PHE A 181 -17.74 2.07 -16.86
C PHE A 181 -17.14 0.99 -15.96
N ASN A 182 -17.90 -0.07 -15.67
CA ASN A 182 -17.43 -1.14 -14.79
C ASN A 182 -16.31 -1.97 -15.45
N LEU A 183 -16.43 -2.27 -16.75
CA LEU A 183 -15.32 -2.88 -17.51
C LEU A 183 -14.07 -1.99 -17.51
N GLY A 184 -14.22 -0.68 -17.68
CA GLY A 184 -13.09 0.25 -17.67
C GLY A 184 -12.33 0.30 -16.33
N TRP A 185 -13.01 -0.02 -15.24
CA TRP A 185 -12.47 -0.12 -13.88
C TRP A 185 -12.12 -1.55 -13.46
N THR A 186 -12.09 -2.50 -14.40
CA THR A 186 -11.57 -3.84 -14.16
C THR A 186 -10.13 -3.94 -14.67
N ASP A 187 -9.26 -4.63 -13.92
CA ASP A 187 -7.88 -4.87 -14.36
C ASP A 187 -7.83 -5.64 -15.70
N PRO A 188 -6.91 -5.31 -16.63
CA PRO A 188 -6.73 -6.06 -17.87
C PRO A 188 -6.51 -7.56 -17.70
N LYS A 189 -5.92 -8.02 -16.59
CA LYS A 189 -5.78 -9.45 -16.26
C LYS A 189 -7.15 -10.13 -16.25
N TYR A 190 -8.08 -9.65 -15.43
CA TYR A 190 -9.42 -10.23 -15.32
C TYR A 190 -10.28 -9.99 -16.57
N LEU A 191 -10.10 -8.85 -17.25
CA LEU A 191 -10.78 -8.59 -18.53
C LEU A 191 -10.37 -9.56 -19.64
N SER A 192 -9.18 -10.16 -19.56
CA SER A 192 -8.70 -11.13 -20.55
C SER A 192 -9.26 -12.55 -20.34
N GLU A 193 -9.90 -12.79 -19.20
CA GLU A 193 -10.44 -14.08 -18.77
C GLU A 193 -11.96 -14.17 -18.96
N SER A 194 -12.47 -15.41 -19.07
CA SER A 194 -13.91 -15.65 -19.13
C SER A 194 -14.53 -15.47 -17.74
N PRO A 195 -15.73 -14.85 -17.62
CA PRO A 195 -16.64 -14.45 -18.70
C PRO A 195 -16.40 -13.03 -19.26
N LEU A 196 -15.56 -12.21 -18.64
CA LEU A 196 -15.43 -10.79 -18.97
C LEU A 196 -14.88 -10.52 -20.37
N ASN A 197 -13.98 -11.37 -20.87
CA ASN A 197 -13.41 -11.23 -22.20
C ASN A 197 -14.47 -11.28 -23.31
N LEU A 198 -15.50 -12.13 -23.15
CA LEU A 198 -16.61 -12.25 -24.09
C LEU A 198 -17.45 -10.98 -24.09
N ILE A 199 -17.68 -10.39 -22.91
CA ILE A 199 -18.44 -9.15 -22.75
C ILE A 199 -17.65 -7.98 -23.34
N ALA A 200 -16.40 -7.80 -22.91
CA ALA A 200 -15.53 -6.71 -23.34
C ALA A 200 -15.35 -6.67 -24.88
N SER A 201 -15.37 -7.83 -25.54
CA SER A 201 -15.26 -7.92 -27.00
C SER A 201 -16.44 -7.33 -27.79
N LYS A 202 -17.60 -7.12 -27.14
CA LYS A 202 -18.81 -6.59 -27.79
C LYS A 202 -18.71 -5.10 -28.11
N ASP A 203 -18.05 -4.33 -27.25
CA ASP A 203 -17.96 -2.86 -27.24
C ASP A 203 -19.30 -2.10 -27.11
N SER A 204 -20.39 -2.61 -27.66
CA SER A 204 -21.75 -2.04 -27.61
C SER A 204 -22.82 -3.13 -27.50
N ASP A 205 -24.09 -2.70 -27.46
CA ASP A 205 -25.28 -3.57 -27.48
C ASP A 205 -25.25 -4.59 -26.33
N PHE A 206 -24.86 -4.11 -25.16
CA PHE A 206 -24.80 -4.94 -23.97
C PHE A 206 -26.19 -5.33 -23.49
N THR A 207 -26.24 -6.39 -22.68
CA THR A 207 -27.48 -6.89 -22.07
C THR A 207 -27.46 -6.66 -20.56
N GLU A 208 -28.64 -6.65 -19.94
CA GLU A 208 -28.76 -6.65 -18.48
C GLU A 208 -27.99 -7.84 -17.85
N LYS A 209 -27.94 -8.98 -18.55
CA LYS A 209 -27.17 -10.14 -18.07
C LYS A 209 -25.66 -9.91 -18.10
N ASP A 210 -25.14 -9.15 -19.06
CA ASP A 210 -23.73 -8.77 -19.09
C ASP A 210 -23.38 -7.92 -17.86
N LYS A 211 -24.27 -6.99 -17.51
CA LYS A 211 -24.14 -6.14 -16.33
C LYS A 211 -24.10 -6.94 -15.03
N GLU A 212 -25.07 -7.85 -14.84
CA GLU A 212 -25.07 -8.79 -13.70
C GLU A 212 -23.76 -9.57 -13.61
N THR A 213 -23.29 -10.11 -14.74
CA THR A 213 -22.07 -10.92 -14.79
C THR A 213 -20.83 -10.13 -14.36
N ILE A 214 -20.72 -8.86 -14.79
CA ILE A 214 -19.61 -7.99 -14.39
C ILE A 214 -19.65 -7.72 -12.88
N LEU A 215 -20.82 -7.42 -12.34
CA LEU A 215 -20.99 -7.16 -10.90
C LEU A 215 -20.69 -8.42 -10.07
N GLU A 216 -21.11 -9.61 -10.52
CA GLU A 216 -20.74 -10.88 -9.89
C GLU A 216 -19.21 -11.04 -9.83
N VAL A 217 -18.50 -10.80 -10.95
CA VAL A 217 -17.02 -10.86 -10.98
C VAL A 217 -16.38 -9.80 -10.08
N HIS A 218 -16.91 -8.57 -10.05
CA HIS A 218 -16.40 -7.54 -9.14
C HIS A 218 -16.51 -7.99 -7.67
N LYS A 219 -17.65 -8.60 -7.28
CA LYS A 219 -17.83 -9.15 -5.94
C LYS A 219 -16.82 -10.26 -5.63
N GLU A 220 -16.58 -11.15 -6.58
CA GLU A 220 -15.56 -12.20 -6.44
C GLU A 220 -14.15 -11.64 -6.25
N ILE A 221 -13.79 -10.59 -6.97
CA ILE A 221 -12.47 -9.94 -6.83
C ILE A 221 -12.33 -9.27 -5.47
N ILE A 222 -13.34 -8.51 -5.03
CA ILE A 222 -13.34 -7.85 -3.71
C ILE A 222 -13.08 -8.89 -2.61
N ASN A 223 -13.83 -10.00 -2.63
CA ASN A 223 -13.71 -11.10 -1.66
C ASN A 223 -12.35 -11.80 -1.65
N LYS A 224 -11.50 -11.57 -2.66
CA LYS A 224 -10.14 -12.13 -2.74
C LYS A 224 -9.08 -11.16 -2.26
N VAL A 225 -9.33 -9.85 -2.17
CA VAL A 225 -8.31 -8.84 -1.85
C VAL A 225 -7.63 -9.15 -0.52
N ILE A 226 -8.37 -9.19 0.60
CA ILE A 226 -7.77 -9.43 1.92
C ILE A 226 -7.14 -10.83 2.01
N PRO A 227 -7.81 -11.92 1.59
CA PRO A 227 -7.22 -13.26 1.62
C PRO A 227 -5.94 -13.42 0.78
N ALA A 228 -5.85 -12.77 -0.39
CA ALA A 228 -4.65 -12.84 -1.23
C ALA A 228 -3.45 -12.16 -0.58
N HIS A 229 -3.66 -11.01 0.07
CA HIS A 229 -2.62 -10.34 0.86
C HIS A 229 -2.16 -11.21 2.02
N LEU A 230 -3.09 -11.80 2.78
CA LEU A 230 -2.74 -12.70 3.88
C LEU A 230 -1.93 -13.91 3.38
N LYS A 231 -2.38 -14.55 2.31
CA LYS A 231 -1.69 -15.69 1.70
C LYS A 231 -0.27 -15.32 1.25
N ALA A 232 -0.11 -14.19 0.56
CA ALA A 232 1.21 -13.73 0.11
C ALA A 232 2.15 -13.43 1.28
N TYR A 233 1.62 -12.94 2.41
CA TYR A 233 2.39 -12.77 3.65
C TYR A 233 2.80 -14.12 4.25
N GLU A 234 1.88 -15.07 4.38
CA GLU A 234 2.15 -16.42 4.92
C GLU A 234 3.18 -17.19 4.08
N GLU A 235 3.17 -16.98 2.76
CA GLU A 235 4.13 -17.55 1.81
C GLU A 235 5.45 -16.75 1.72
N ASN A 236 5.62 -15.72 2.55
CA ASN A 236 6.85 -14.90 2.65
C ASN A 236 7.21 -14.16 1.35
N HIS A 237 6.21 -13.84 0.52
CA HIS A 237 6.35 -12.98 -0.66
C HIS A 237 6.29 -11.50 -0.31
N ILE A 238 5.55 -11.14 0.74
CA ILE A 238 5.35 -9.74 1.14
C ILE A 238 5.49 -9.54 2.65
N GLU A 239 5.79 -8.30 3.04
CA GLU A 239 5.48 -7.80 4.37
C GLU A 239 4.14 -7.04 4.32
N LEU A 240 3.30 -7.22 5.34
CA LEU A 240 2.09 -6.42 5.53
C LEU A 240 2.27 -5.45 6.69
N ILE A 241 1.97 -4.18 6.41
CA ILE A 241 2.00 -3.10 7.41
C ILE A 241 0.69 -2.29 7.36
N THR A 242 0.54 -1.37 8.30
CA THR A 242 -0.62 -0.49 8.36
C THR A 242 -0.27 0.97 8.65
N THR A 243 -1.27 1.79 8.87
CA THR A 243 -1.19 3.23 9.13
C THR A 243 -2.03 3.56 10.37
N PRO A 244 -1.80 4.70 11.05
CA PRO A 244 -2.75 5.18 12.05
C PRO A 244 -4.18 5.32 11.48
N TYR A 245 -5.19 5.01 12.29
CA TYR A 245 -6.56 4.64 11.89
C TYR A 245 -7.17 5.42 10.71
N ALA A 246 -7.25 6.76 10.80
CA ALA A 246 -7.91 7.58 9.78
C ALA A 246 -6.90 8.29 8.85
N HIS A 247 -5.69 7.75 8.72
CA HIS A 247 -4.58 8.37 7.99
C HIS A 247 -4.32 9.86 8.39
N PRO A 248 -4.31 10.22 9.69
CA PRO A 248 -4.05 11.60 10.10
C PRO A 248 -2.58 12.00 9.89
N ILE A 249 -2.36 13.30 9.70
CA ILE A 249 -1.04 13.91 9.88
C ILE A 249 -0.77 14.00 11.40
N LEU A 250 -0.28 12.91 11.99
CA LEU A 250 -0.14 12.75 13.45
C LEU A 250 0.54 13.92 14.16
N PRO A 251 1.64 14.53 13.66
CA PRO A 251 2.26 15.67 14.32
C PRO A 251 1.29 16.83 14.53
N LEU A 252 0.37 17.08 13.59
CA LEU A 252 -0.59 18.19 13.68
C LEU A 252 -1.75 17.91 14.64
N ILE A 253 -2.10 16.64 14.85
CA ILE A 253 -3.07 16.24 15.89
C ILE A 253 -2.43 16.33 17.27
N HIS A 254 -1.20 15.82 17.41
CA HIS A 254 -0.44 15.91 18.65
C HIS A 254 -0.28 17.37 19.09
N ASN A 255 0.22 18.24 18.19
CA ASN A 255 0.41 19.66 18.42
C ASN A 255 0.60 20.39 17.07
N SER A 256 -0.38 21.20 16.65
CA SER A 256 -0.37 21.89 15.36
C SER A 256 0.81 22.86 15.19
N ASN A 257 1.40 23.35 16.29
CA ASN A 257 2.61 24.18 16.22
C ASN A 257 3.86 23.42 15.74
N LEU A 258 3.88 22.08 15.76
CA LEU A 258 4.98 21.30 15.16
C LEU A 258 5.11 21.54 13.65
N GLY A 259 4.01 21.91 12.98
CA GLY A 259 4.07 22.32 11.58
C GLY A 259 5.02 23.50 11.33
N LYS A 260 5.12 24.44 12.28
CA LYS A 260 6.02 25.61 12.19
C LYS A 260 7.51 25.23 12.26
N VAL A 261 7.82 24.05 12.79
CA VAL A 261 9.19 23.52 12.84
C VAL A 261 9.56 22.91 11.48
N GLY A 262 8.61 22.20 10.85
CA GLY A 262 8.80 21.56 9.55
C GLY A 262 8.78 22.56 8.38
N ASP A 263 7.86 23.53 8.43
CA ASP A 263 7.63 24.56 7.42
C ASP A 263 7.66 25.95 8.07
N THR A 264 8.68 26.74 7.73
CA THR A 264 8.89 28.09 8.27
C THR A 264 8.33 29.20 7.37
N GLN A 265 7.76 28.86 6.21
CA GLN A 265 7.32 29.82 5.20
C GLN A 265 5.81 29.98 5.18
N SER A 266 5.06 28.90 5.42
CA SER A 266 3.60 28.94 5.40
C SER A 266 3.02 29.68 6.60
N SER A 267 1.85 30.28 6.39
CA SER A 267 1.04 30.80 7.49
C SER A 267 0.36 29.65 8.24
N PHE A 268 0.46 29.65 9.56
CA PHE A 268 -0.23 28.69 10.42
C PHE A 268 -1.35 29.38 11.20
N PRO A 269 -2.45 28.67 11.53
CA PRO A 269 -3.49 29.19 12.39
C PRO A 269 -2.94 29.71 13.73
N GLU A 270 -3.56 30.77 14.27
CA GLU A 270 -3.16 31.34 15.57
C GLU A 270 -3.50 30.39 16.73
N ASN A 271 -4.57 29.60 16.60
CA ASN A 271 -4.96 28.63 17.60
C ASN A 271 -3.99 27.44 17.62
N ASN A 272 -3.55 27.08 18.83
CA ASN A 272 -2.74 25.89 19.06
C ASN A 272 -3.65 24.69 19.33
N TYR A 273 -3.86 23.87 18.31
CA TYR A 273 -4.60 22.60 18.45
C TYR A 273 -3.64 21.54 18.99
N LYS A 274 -3.97 20.93 20.14
CA LYS A 274 -3.06 20.01 20.85
C LYS A 274 -3.84 18.88 21.51
N TYR A 275 -3.90 17.72 20.86
CA TYR A 275 -4.62 16.54 21.32
C TYR A 275 -3.73 15.29 21.20
N PRO A 276 -2.71 15.15 22.06
CA PRO A 276 -1.78 14.02 22.03
C PRO A 276 -2.47 12.67 22.23
N GLU A 277 -3.52 12.62 23.04
CA GLU A 277 -4.30 11.39 23.27
C GLU A 277 -5.01 10.93 21.98
N ASP A 278 -5.57 11.86 21.21
CA ASP A 278 -6.21 11.54 19.92
C ASP A 278 -5.18 11.00 18.92
N ALA A 279 -3.98 11.59 18.90
CA ALA A 279 -2.88 11.11 18.07
C ALA A 279 -2.47 9.67 18.45
N GLN A 280 -2.35 9.38 19.74
CA GLN A 280 -2.02 8.04 20.24
C GLN A 280 -3.11 7.02 19.88
N ILE A 281 -4.38 7.37 20.11
CA ILE A 281 -5.53 6.50 19.80
C ILE A 281 -5.55 6.11 18.33
N HIS A 282 -5.15 7.00 17.41
CA HIS A 282 -5.06 6.64 16.00
C HIS A 282 -4.04 5.53 15.74
N VAL A 283 -2.89 5.52 16.42
CA VAL A 283 -1.89 4.44 16.28
C VAL A 283 -2.44 3.14 16.81
N THR A 284 -2.97 3.13 18.04
CA THR A 284 -3.56 1.94 18.68
C THR A 284 -4.68 1.36 17.82
N LYS A 285 -5.67 2.17 17.41
CA LYS A 285 -6.79 1.70 16.57
C LYS A 285 -6.36 1.21 15.20
N GLY A 286 -5.32 1.81 14.62
CA GLY A 286 -4.80 1.38 13.32
C GLY A 286 -4.24 -0.04 13.41
N LYS A 287 -3.46 -0.31 14.45
CA LYS A 287 -2.95 -1.64 14.77
C LYS A 287 -4.08 -2.63 15.09
N GLU A 288 -5.07 -2.25 15.90
CA GLU A 288 -6.21 -3.12 16.23
C GLU A 288 -6.98 -3.57 14.99
N VAL A 289 -7.25 -2.67 14.03
CA VAL A 289 -7.94 -3.04 12.78
C VAL A 289 -7.09 -4.04 11.97
N PHE A 290 -5.78 -3.84 11.92
CA PHE A 290 -4.86 -4.76 11.26
C PHE A 290 -4.86 -6.14 11.92
N GLU A 291 -4.66 -6.20 13.25
CA GLU A 291 -4.61 -7.45 14.01
C GLU A 291 -5.92 -8.23 13.92
N ASN A 292 -7.06 -7.55 14.02
CA ASN A 292 -8.38 -8.17 13.87
C ASN A 292 -8.65 -8.68 12.44
N THR A 293 -7.88 -8.24 11.45
CA THR A 293 -8.04 -8.63 10.05
C THR A 293 -7.08 -9.75 9.67
N PHE A 294 -5.81 -9.65 10.06
CA PHE A 294 -4.76 -10.58 9.63
C PHE A 294 -4.32 -11.57 10.72
N GLY A 295 -4.69 -11.36 11.98
CA GLY A 295 -4.38 -12.27 13.08
C GLY A 295 -2.96 -12.17 13.65
N PHE A 296 -2.18 -11.19 13.22
CA PHE A 296 -0.83 -10.91 13.75
C PHE A 296 -0.57 -9.39 13.85
N SER A 297 0.44 -9.00 14.63
CA SER A 297 0.84 -7.61 14.80
C SER A 297 1.71 -7.12 13.62
N PRO A 298 1.50 -5.90 13.10
CA PRO A 298 2.34 -5.36 12.04
C PRO A 298 3.71 -4.93 12.61
N ASN A 299 4.80 -5.27 11.91
CA ASN A 299 6.15 -4.85 12.30
C ASN A 299 6.40 -3.38 11.95
N GLY A 300 5.88 -2.92 10.81
CA GLY A 300 5.99 -1.55 10.35
C GLY A 300 4.68 -0.78 10.47
N MET A 301 4.78 0.55 10.48
CA MET A 301 3.62 1.43 10.30
C MET A 301 3.98 2.64 9.44
N TRP A 302 3.20 2.92 8.39
CA TRP A 302 3.34 4.11 7.57
C TRP A 302 2.66 5.31 8.27
N PRO A 303 3.38 6.37 8.67
CA PRO A 303 2.76 7.60 9.16
C PRO A 303 1.99 8.28 8.02
N GLY A 304 0.83 8.89 8.30
CA GLY A 304 0.05 9.58 7.27
C GLY A 304 0.90 10.63 6.53
N GLU A 305 0.97 10.52 5.20
CA GLU A 305 1.83 11.34 4.33
C GLU A 305 3.35 11.27 4.64
N GLY A 306 3.80 10.23 5.35
CA GLY A 306 5.17 10.12 5.86
C GLY A 306 5.50 11.19 6.92
N ALA A 307 4.49 11.82 7.54
CA ALA A 307 4.68 12.91 8.48
C ALA A 307 5.20 12.42 9.84
N VAL A 308 6.35 12.96 10.27
CA VAL A 308 7.02 12.59 11.52
C VAL A 308 7.40 13.81 12.36
N ALA A 309 7.47 13.60 13.67
CA ALA A 309 8.05 14.52 14.66
C ALA A 309 8.56 13.68 15.83
N GLN A 310 9.59 14.16 16.54
CA GLN A 310 10.17 13.42 17.67
C GLN A 310 9.10 13.06 18.73
N ASP A 311 8.19 13.99 19.01
CA ASP A 311 7.14 13.84 20.02
C ASP A 311 6.14 12.70 19.74
N ILE A 312 5.98 12.28 18.48
CA ILE A 312 5.03 11.23 18.11
C ILE A 312 5.65 9.83 18.07
N LEU A 313 6.99 9.72 18.11
CA LEU A 313 7.67 8.43 17.95
C LEU A 313 7.32 7.43 19.06
N GLN A 314 7.10 7.95 20.28
CA GLN A 314 6.67 7.16 21.43
C GLN A 314 5.34 6.42 21.19
N TYR A 315 4.45 6.94 20.34
CA TYR A 315 3.17 6.29 20.06
C TYR A 315 3.34 4.99 19.30
N PHE A 316 4.25 4.96 18.32
CA PHE A 316 4.60 3.75 17.59
C PHE A 316 5.35 2.75 18.48
N ASN A 317 6.30 3.25 19.28
CA ASN A 317 7.07 2.42 20.20
C ASN A 317 6.20 1.73 21.26
N ASN A 318 5.25 2.45 21.86
CA ASN A 318 4.30 1.88 22.83
C ASN A 318 3.46 0.75 22.26
N GLU A 319 3.29 0.73 20.93
CA GLU A 319 2.55 -0.30 20.20
C GLU A 319 3.46 -1.39 19.60
N ASN A 320 4.75 -1.42 19.96
CA ASN A 320 5.75 -2.36 19.44
C ASN A 320 5.89 -2.33 17.91
N ILE A 321 5.71 -1.16 17.29
CA ILE A 321 6.03 -0.97 15.87
C ILE A 321 7.53 -0.77 15.74
N SER A 322 8.20 -1.66 15.03
CA SER A 322 9.66 -1.71 14.87
C SER A 322 10.21 -0.69 13.86
N TRP A 323 9.39 -0.26 12.90
CA TRP A 323 9.85 0.73 11.91
C TRP A 323 8.73 1.61 11.34
N ILE A 324 9.09 2.83 10.96
CA ILE A 324 8.24 3.78 10.24
C ILE A 324 9.02 4.38 9.06
N ALA A 325 8.33 4.86 8.03
CA ALA A 325 8.95 5.51 6.89
C ALA A 325 8.63 7.01 6.84
N SER A 326 9.59 7.81 6.38
CA SER A 326 9.42 9.25 6.14
C SER A 326 10.24 9.70 4.93
N GLY A 327 10.06 10.97 4.55
CA GLY A 327 10.74 11.56 3.42
C GLY A 327 12.24 11.81 3.64
N GLU A 328 12.89 12.10 2.52
CA GLU A 328 14.30 12.49 2.43
C GLU A 328 14.66 13.73 3.27
N GLN A 329 13.71 14.67 3.45
CA GLN A 329 13.99 15.95 4.11
C GLN A 329 14.26 15.81 5.63
N PRO A 330 13.42 15.15 6.44
CA PRO A 330 13.75 14.84 7.83
C PRO A 330 15.12 14.19 7.99
N LEU A 331 15.42 13.18 7.16
CA LEU A 331 16.70 12.49 7.17
C LEU A 331 17.88 13.44 6.88
N SER A 332 17.74 14.29 5.86
CA SER A 332 18.78 15.26 5.46
C SER A 332 19.12 16.23 6.59
N LYS A 333 18.10 16.72 7.31
CA LYS A 333 18.26 17.60 8.46
C LYS A 333 18.88 16.89 9.66
N SER A 334 18.50 15.63 9.92
CA SER A 334 19.04 14.85 11.03
C SER A 334 20.52 14.47 10.85
N LEU A 335 20.94 14.23 9.61
CA LEU A 335 22.33 13.87 9.28
C LEU A 335 23.22 15.08 8.98
N ASP A 336 22.67 16.29 8.94
CA ASP A 336 23.35 17.51 8.44
C ASP A 336 23.97 17.31 7.04
N VAL A 337 23.24 16.59 6.16
CA VAL A 337 23.64 16.35 4.77
C VAL A 337 22.62 16.95 3.81
N ARG A 338 23.06 17.37 2.63
CA ARG A 338 22.17 17.72 1.53
C ARG A 338 22.17 16.58 0.52
N PHE A 339 21.03 15.96 0.35
CA PHE A 339 20.79 15.07 -0.77
C PHE A 339 20.58 15.92 -2.04
N GLN A 340 21.36 15.65 -3.09
CA GLN A 340 21.14 16.23 -4.41
C GLN A 340 20.33 15.25 -5.24
N ARG A 341 19.09 15.62 -5.59
CA ARG A 341 18.35 14.91 -6.65
C ARG A 341 19.01 15.21 -7.99
N TRP A 342 19.76 14.26 -8.50
CA TRP A 342 20.32 14.33 -9.87
C TRP A 342 19.30 13.82 -10.87
N VAL A 343 19.07 14.62 -11.92
CA VAL A 343 18.28 14.24 -13.10
C VAL A 343 19.26 13.67 -14.13
N GLY A 344 19.65 12.40 -13.98
CA GLY A 344 20.62 11.72 -14.85
C GLY A 344 21.14 10.41 -14.25
N GLU A 345 21.39 9.42 -15.11
CA GLU A 345 21.54 7.98 -14.82
C GLU A 345 22.49 7.58 -13.65
N CYS A 346 22.03 6.56 -12.91
CA CYS A 346 22.68 5.77 -11.84
C CYS A 346 23.12 6.51 -10.56
N LEU A 347 22.36 6.28 -9.48
CA LEU A 347 22.72 6.63 -8.11
C LEU A 347 23.63 5.57 -7.47
N GLN A 348 24.56 6.06 -6.66
CA GLN A 348 25.00 5.36 -5.46
C GLN A 348 23.85 5.51 -4.44
N ASN A 349 22.88 4.60 -4.48
CA ASN A 349 21.74 4.60 -3.57
C ASN A 349 22.22 4.28 -2.15
N GLN A 350 22.36 5.29 -1.30
CA GLN A 350 22.52 5.07 0.14
C GLN A 350 21.14 5.12 0.77
N ILE A 351 20.63 3.96 1.17
CA ILE A 351 19.51 3.85 2.12
C ILE A 351 20.11 4.10 3.49
N TYR A 352 19.63 5.14 4.18
CA TYR A 352 20.06 5.43 5.55
C TYR A 352 18.97 5.00 6.51
N PHE A 353 19.35 4.14 7.44
CA PHE A 353 18.57 3.81 8.62
C PHE A 353 19.03 4.71 9.75
N ILE A 354 18.10 5.39 10.43
CA ILE A 354 18.37 6.04 11.71
C ILE A 354 17.50 5.35 12.76
N ASP A 355 18.16 4.71 13.71
CA ASP A 355 17.52 4.25 14.93
C ASP A 355 17.17 5.48 15.79
N HIS A 356 15.87 5.75 15.91
CA HIS A 356 15.34 6.81 16.79
C HIS A 356 14.88 6.26 18.15
N GLY A 357 15.35 5.08 18.56
CA GLY A 357 14.97 4.40 19.80
C GLY A 357 13.75 3.51 19.64
N ILE A 358 13.57 2.90 18.47
CA ILE A 358 12.57 1.86 18.24
C ILE A 358 13.27 0.50 18.49
N PRO A 359 12.89 -0.27 19.52
CA PRO A 359 13.55 -1.53 19.82
C PRO A 359 13.41 -2.55 18.67
N ASN A 360 14.51 -3.26 18.39
CA ASN A 360 14.54 -4.45 17.52
C ASN A 360 13.67 -5.59 18.06
#